data_AF-A0A7L5Y5G4-F1
#
_entry.id   AF-A0A7L5Y5G4-F1
#
_cell.length_a   1.000
_cell.length_b   1.000
_cell.length_c   1.000
_cell.angle_alpha   90.00
_cell.angle_beta   90.00
_cell.angle_gamma   90.00
#
_symmetry.space_group_name_H-M   'P 1'
#
loop_
_entity.id
_entity.type
_entity.pdbx_description
1 polymer ?
#
loop_
_entity_poly.entity_id
_entity_poly.type
_entity_poly.pdbx_seq_one_letter_code
_entity_poly.pdbx_strand_id
1 'polypeptide(L)'
;MASPITVHLAEAAWNDLEDLVNFLLTQGDATAPALVDFPFDGLHVLTHQPGIGRPVDQGLRELVLHRGKSGYIVKYRYLPERAAVRVLRIRHQRQAGYTEREI
;
A
#
# COMPACT_ATOMS: atom_id res chain seq x y z
N MET A 1 11.06 24.52 9.21
CA MET A 1 10.17 23.71 8.34
C MET A 1 10.53 22.26 8.57
N ALA A 2 9.58 21.37 8.88
CA ALA A 2 9.88 19.95 9.01
C ALA A 2 10.29 19.41 7.63
N SER A 3 11.36 18.63 7.55
CA SER A 3 11.75 17.96 6.31
C SER A 3 10.60 17.07 5.83
N PRO A 4 10.30 17.04 4.51
CA PRO A 4 9.24 16.19 3.98
C PRO A 4 9.55 14.72 4.29
N ILE A 5 8.54 13.97 4.72
CA ILE A 5 8.71 12.55 5.01
C ILE A 5 8.91 11.81 3.69
N THR A 6 9.94 10.96 3.63
CA THR A 6 10.22 10.14 2.46
C THR A 6 9.54 8.77 2.60
N VAL A 7 8.92 8.28 1.53
CA VAL A 7 8.29 6.96 1.48
C VAL A 7 9.20 6.00 0.72
N HIS A 8 9.53 4.86 1.34
CA HIS A 8 10.35 3.81 0.74
C HIS A 8 9.59 2.49 0.70
N LEU A 9 9.59 1.82 -0.45
CA LEU A 9 9.05 0.48 -0.61
C LEU A 9 10.14 -0.56 -0.33
N ALA A 10 9.84 -1.55 0.50
CA ALA A 10 10.63 -2.77 0.59
C ALA A 10 10.46 -3.60 -0.70
N GLU A 11 11.43 -4.46 -0.98
CA GLU A 11 11.36 -5.42 -2.09
C GLU A 11 10.07 -6.24 -2.07
N ALA A 12 9.65 -6.73 -0.90
CA ALA A 12 8.40 -7.46 -0.77
C ALA A 12 7.14 -6.66 -1.15
N ALA A 13 7.17 -5.32 -1.04
CA ALA A 13 6.07 -4.47 -1.49
C ALA A 13 6.09 -4.25 -3.01
N TRP A 14 7.28 -4.22 -3.62
CA TRP A 14 7.42 -4.22 -5.08
C TRP A 14 6.91 -5.54 -5.68
N ASN A 15 7.31 -6.67 -5.10
CA ASN A 15 6.88 -7.99 -5.55
C ASN A 15 5.35 -8.14 -5.44
N ASP A 16 4.73 -7.62 -4.38
CA ASP A 16 3.27 -7.62 -4.26
C ASP A 16 2.57 -6.89 -5.44
N LEU A 17 3.13 -5.78 -5.92
CA LEU A 17 2.59 -5.03 -7.05
C LEU A 17 2.80 -5.77 -8.38
N GLU A 18 3.98 -6.36 -8.58
CA GLU A 18 4.29 -7.16 -9.76
C GLU A 18 3.38 -8.39 -9.85
N ASP A 19 3.21 -9.11 -8.73
CA ASP A 19 2.30 -10.25 -8.63
C ASP A 19 0.85 -9.86 -8.95
N LEU A 20 0.41 -8.68 -8.50
CA LEU A 20 -0.92 -8.17 -8.81
C LEU A 20 -1.11 -7.90 -10.30
N VAL A 21 -0.15 -7.22 -10.93
CA VAL A 21 -0.19 -6.94 -12.37
C VAL A 21 -0.24 -8.25 -13.14
N ASN A 22 0.64 -9.20 -12.81
CA ASN A 22 0.66 -10.52 -13.43
C ASN A 22 -0.67 -11.26 -13.24
N PHE A 23 -1.22 -11.28 -12.02
CA PHE A 23 -2.52 -11.88 -11.73
C PHE A 23 -3.63 -11.28 -12.61
N LEU A 24 -3.73 -9.96 -12.68
CA LEU A 24 -4.79 -9.29 -13.45
C LEU A 24 -4.63 -9.48 -14.97
N LEU A 25 -3.39 -9.49 -15.47
CA LEU A 25 -3.12 -9.83 -16.86
C LEU A 25 -3.56 -11.26 -17.19
N THR A 26 -3.33 -12.24 -16.31
CA THR A 26 -3.82 -13.62 -16.52
C THR A 26 -5.34 -13.72 -16.52
N GLN A 27 -6.04 -12.77 -15.90
CA GLN A 27 -7.51 -12.66 -15.93
C GLN A 27 -8.04 -11.88 -17.15
N GLY A 28 -7.17 -11.46 -18.07
CA GLY A 28 -7.56 -10.73 -19.29
C GLY A 28 -7.76 -9.23 -19.09
N ASP A 29 -7.34 -8.66 -17.95
CA ASP A 29 -7.45 -7.22 -17.70
C ASP A 29 -6.26 -6.47 -18.31
N ALA A 30 -6.45 -5.93 -19.53
CA ALA A 30 -5.42 -5.16 -20.22
C ALA A 30 -5.08 -3.82 -19.53
N THR A 31 -5.87 -3.37 -18.55
CA THR A 31 -5.61 -2.15 -17.78
C THR A 31 -4.72 -2.38 -16.56
N ALA A 32 -4.33 -3.64 -16.29
CA ALA A 32 -3.59 -4.06 -15.11
C ALA A 32 -2.35 -3.20 -14.79
N PRO A 33 -1.49 -2.82 -15.75
CA PRO A 33 -0.33 -1.99 -15.44
C PRO A 33 -0.71 -0.60 -14.88
N ALA A 34 -1.79 0.02 -15.36
CA ALA A 34 -2.23 1.33 -14.88
C ALA A 34 -2.85 1.28 -13.47
N LEU A 35 -3.10 0.09 -12.92
CA LEU A 35 -3.69 -0.06 -11.59
C LEU A 35 -2.71 0.21 -10.45
N VAL A 36 -1.40 0.19 -10.72
CA VAL A 36 -0.37 0.49 -9.71
C VAL A 36 -0.27 1.99 -9.42
N ASP A 37 -0.78 2.84 -10.30
CA ASP A 37 -0.78 4.30 -10.07
C ASP A 37 -1.61 4.67 -8.84
N PHE A 38 -2.75 3.99 -8.65
CA PHE A 38 -3.65 4.24 -7.53
C PHE A 38 -2.99 4.05 -6.15
N PRO A 39 -2.33 2.91 -5.83
CA PRO A 39 -1.63 2.78 -4.56
C PRO A 39 -0.50 3.80 -4.41
N PHE A 40 0.20 4.20 -5.48
CA PHE A 40 1.25 5.24 -5.38
C PHE A 40 0.67 6.62 -5.01
N ASP A 41 -0.43 7.03 -5.63
CA ASP A 41 -1.14 8.26 -5.26
C ASP A 41 -1.61 8.20 -3.80
N GLY A 42 -2.16 7.06 -3.38
CA GLY A 42 -2.57 6.83 -2.00
C GLY A 42 -1.42 6.91 -1.00
N LEU A 43 -0.23 6.40 -1.35
CA LEU A 43 0.97 6.48 -0.50
C LEU A 43 1.47 7.92 -0.32
N HIS A 44 1.15 8.84 -1.22
CA HIS A 44 1.56 10.25 -1.10
C HIS A 44 1.06 10.89 0.20
N VAL A 45 -0.09 10.46 0.74
CA VAL A 45 -0.62 10.96 2.02
C VAL A 45 0.36 10.74 3.18
N LEU A 46 1.19 9.69 3.12
CA LEU A 46 2.14 9.33 4.17
C LEU A 46 3.32 10.31 4.26
N THR A 47 3.54 11.12 3.22
CA THR A 47 4.55 12.20 3.24
C THR A 47 4.13 13.36 4.14
N HIS A 48 2.82 13.50 4.41
CA HIS A 48 2.24 14.57 5.22
C HIS A 48 1.64 14.06 6.53
N GLN A 49 1.04 12.87 6.51
CA GLN A 49 0.27 12.28 7.61
C GLN A 49 0.72 10.83 7.86
N PRO A 50 1.98 10.59 8.29
CA PRO A 50 2.51 9.24 8.49
C PRO A 50 1.82 8.47 9.64
N GLY A 51 1.01 9.15 10.45
CA GLY A 51 0.25 8.58 11.55
C GLY A 51 -1.16 8.12 11.18
N ILE A 52 -1.62 8.38 9.95
CA ILE A 52 -3.02 8.17 9.53
C ILE A 52 -3.44 6.70 9.51
N GLY A 53 -2.48 5.78 9.37
CA GLY A 53 -2.76 4.34 9.33
C GLY A 53 -3.12 3.79 10.71
N ARG A 54 -4.02 2.81 10.72
CA ARG A 54 -4.44 2.09 11.92
C ARG A 54 -3.23 1.39 12.54
N PRO A 55 -2.89 1.63 13.82
CA PRO A 55 -1.86 0.88 14.51
C PRO A 55 -2.21 -0.61 14.55
N VAL A 56 -1.20 -1.45 14.35
CA VAL A 56 -1.26 -2.90 14.58
C VAL A 56 -0.06 -3.31 15.44
N ASP A 57 0.30 -4.60 15.44
CA ASP A 57 1.39 -5.11 16.26
C ASP A 57 2.77 -4.57 15.87
N GLN A 58 3.68 -4.57 16.84
CA GLN A 58 5.11 -4.29 16.66
C GLN A 58 5.40 -2.91 16.03
N GLY A 59 4.59 -1.89 16.33
CA GLY A 59 4.76 -0.54 15.79
C GLY A 59 4.56 -0.45 14.28
N LEU A 60 3.84 -1.41 13.71
CA LEU A 60 3.38 -1.36 12.32
C LEU A 60 2.03 -0.65 12.24
N ARG A 61 1.70 -0.22 11.03
CA ARG A 61 0.45 0.47 10.70
C ARG A 61 -0.11 -0.09 9.40
N GLU A 62 -1.42 -0.08 9.31
CA GLU A 62 -2.16 -0.43 8.11
C GLU A 62 -2.85 0.80 7.55
N LEU A 63 -2.56 1.12 6.30
CA LEU A 63 -3.31 2.12 5.53
C LEU A 63 -4.20 1.37 4.54
N VAL A 64 -5.50 1.62 4.64
CA VAL A 64 -6.48 1.11 3.69
C VAL A 64 -6.67 2.15 2.59
N LEU A 65 -6.49 1.73 1.34
CA LEU A 65 -6.75 2.54 0.16
C LEU A 65 -7.96 1.95 -0.59
N HIS A 66 -9.12 2.58 -0.41
CA HIS A 66 -10.38 2.14 -1.03
C HIS A 66 -10.47 2.57 -2.50
N ARG A 67 -10.82 1.64 -3.40
CA ARG A 67 -11.04 1.89 -4.82
C ARG A 67 -12.30 1.16 -5.32
N GLY A 68 -13.44 1.83 -5.25
CA GLY A 68 -14.72 1.25 -5.69
C GLY A 68 -15.07 0.00 -4.86
N LYS A 69 -15.18 -1.16 -5.52
CA LYS A 69 -15.52 -2.46 -4.89
C LYS A 69 -14.29 -3.27 -4.43
N SER A 70 -13.08 -2.73 -4.55
CA SER A 70 -11.87 -3.35 -4.03
C SER A 70 -10.99 -2.31 -3.36
N GLY A 71 -9.87 -2.75 -2.80
CA GLY A 71 -8.91 -1.87 -2.16
C GLY A 71 -7.57 -2.52 -1.93
N TYR A 72 -6.66 -1.71 -1.42
CA TYR A 72 -5.33 -2.12 -1.01
C TYR A 72 -5.19 -1.97 0.51
N ILE A 73 -4.50 -2.92 1.13
CA ILE A 73 -3.98 -2.80 2.48
C ILE A 73 -2.47 -2.62 2.37
N VAL A 74 -2.00 -1.45 2.77
CA VAL A 74 -0.59 -1.11 2.85
C VAL A 74 -0.13 -1.31 4.28
N LYS A 75 0.80 -2.26 4.49
CA LYS A 75 1.46 -2.43 5.78
C LYS A 75 2.75 -1.63 5.80
N TYR A 76 2.91 -0.74 6.77
CA TYR A 76 4.08 0.14 6.85
C TYR A 76 4.53 0.39 8.27
N ARG A 77 5.71 1.00 8.41
CA ARG A 77 6.22 1.56 9.67
C ARG A 77 6.62 3.02 9.45
N TYR A 78 6.24 3.88 10.39
CA TYR A 78 6.76 5.24 10.46
C TYR A 78 8.03 5.28 11.32
N LEU A 79 9.09 5.88 10.79
CA LEU A 79 10.41 6.03 11.42
C LEU A 79 10.68 7.52 11.65
N PRO A 80 10.22 8.10 12.77
CA PRO A 80 10.29 9.54 13.01
C PRO A 80 11.73 10.07 13.01
N GLU A 81 12.67 9.33 13.60
CA GLU A 81 14.11 9.67 13.64
C GLU A 81 14.76 9.78 12.26
N ARG A 82 14.12 9.23 11.23
CA ARG A 82 14.61 9.22 9.85
C ARG A 82 13.75 10.07 8.92
N ALA A 83 12.72 10.74 9.44
CA ALA A 83 11.67 11.39 8.65
C ALA A 83 11.21 10.49 7.48
N ALA A 84 10.96 9.21 7.76
CA ALA A 84 10.71 8.22 6.72
C ALA A 84 9.58 7.26 7.06
N VAL A 85 8.89 6.80 6.01
CA VAL A 85 7.93 5.70 6.07
C VAL A 85 8.48 4.55 5.24
N ARG A 86 8.53 3.36 5.85
CA ARG A 86 8.90 2.12 5.15
C ARG A 86 7.65 1.29 4.91
N VAL A 87 7.25 1.19 3.65
CA VAL A 87 6.17 0.30 3.20
C VAL A 87 6.73 -1.11 3.05
N LEU A 88 6.11 -2.07 3.75
CA LEU A 88 6.59 -3.45 3.84
C LEU A 88 5.83 -4.39 2.90
N ARG A 89 4.52 -4.18 2.75
CA ARG A 89 3.62 -4.99 1.92
C ARG A 89 2.51 -4.11 1.34
N ILE A 90 2.05 -4.43 0.14
CA ILE A 90 0.90 -3.77 -0.52
C ILE A 90 -0.02 -4.87 -1.02
N ARG A 91 -1.02 -5.25 -0.23
CA ARG A 91 -1.91 -6.36 -0.59
C ARG A 91 -3.17 -5.85 -1.24
N HIS A 92 -3.54 -6.41 -2.39
CA HIS A 92 -4.81 -6.14 -3.04
C HIS A 92 -5.84 -7.21 -2.67
N GLN A 93 -7.06 -6.79 -2.30
CA GLN A 93 -8.12 -7.69 -1.83
C GLN A 93 -8.41 -8.85 -2.78
N ARG A 94 -8.45 -8.60 -4.10
CA ARG A 94 -8.78 -9.64 -5.10
C ARG A 94 -7.73 -10.75 -5.19
N GLN A 95 -6.46 -10.46 -4.89
CA GLN A 95 -5.37 -11.44 -4.94
C GLN A 95 -5.28 -12.24 -3.64
N ALA A 96 -5.64 -11.63 -2.51
CA ALA A 96 -5.50 -12.26 -1.20
C ALA A 96 -6.74 -13.04 -0.73
N GLY A 97 -7.82 -13.05 -1.51
CA GLY A 97 -9.06 -13.73 -1.16
C GLY A 97 -9.82 -13.10 0.01
N TYR A 98 -9.47 -11.86 0.39
CA TYR A 98 -10.16 -11.14 1.47
C TYR A 98 -11.58 -10.76 1.04
N THR A 99 -12.54 -11.00 1.91
CA THR A 99 -13.95 -10.59 1.71
C THR A 99 -14.18 -9.18 2.26
N GLU A 100 -15.22 -8.49 1.78
CA GLU A 100 -15.57 -7.11 2.20
C GLU A 100 -15.64 -6.88 3.72
N ARG A 101 -15.80 -7.94 4.52
CA ARG A 101 -15.88 -7.86 5.99
C ARG A 101 -14.54 -7.66 6.71
N GLU A 102 -13.42 -7.73 5.99
CA GLU A 102 -12.07 -7.68 6.56
C GLU A 102 -11.39 -6.31 6.35
N ILE A 103 -12.13 -5.32 5.85
CA ILE A 103 -11.69 -3.91 5.70
C ILE A 103 -12.65 -2.96 6.41
#